data_AF-W5TKG6-F1
#
_entry.id   AF-W5TKG6-F1
#
_cell.length_a   1.000
_cell.length_b   1.000
_cell.length_c   1.000
_cell.angle_alpha   90.00
_cell.angle_beta   90.00
_cell.angle_gamma   90.00
#
_symmetry.space_group_name_H-M   'P 1'
#
loop_
_entity.id
_entity.type
_entity.pdbx_description
1 polymer ?
#
loop_
_entity_poly.entity_id
_entity_poly.type
_entity_poly.pdbx_seq_one_letter_code
_entity_poly.pdbx_strand_id
1 'polypeptide(L)'
;MTTNSASVNIRGYRDRDITTGAGRPALLFSAVTTAMRMRPHATVSAAQDTRTFADLLGEVADKSARFDTVLRRPRSRVLVALGNYPGYLSTVLALLARGDVPILANPALPLAAMRQLIDECGIDAVVASGQASGIRLDERSWAQRTEIDGERPALHRDTELCRVASAPSRRMVCLEYSATAVLNAATAWVGASKLRESDRVLCFAGLFGRFGFHTATVANLVAGADLVLPDSTHASGNIHRHLAAESPTVLIAEPAVYQAMVQGTREELPAEVAAALRRIRLRVAPHSVAAAVTERVRAISGPITICYGLDETGPVAYGFDAAERTGVHLLSGVRVRAHSADGEQYAQVHTKSLATTYLNDPSEFDRSLTGDGSYLSRSLAGLPAWVVAAG
;
A
#
# COMPACT_ATOMS: atom_id res chain seq x y z
N MET A 1 -20.78 4.10 27.93
CA MET A 1 -19.74 4.46 26.93
C MET A 1 -19.96 3.60 25.70
N THR A 2 -20.69 4.12 24.72
CA THR A 2 -21.06 3.43 23.47
C THR A 2 -19.95 3.63 22.45
N THR A 3 -19.30 2.53 22.05
CA THR A 3 -18.31 2.49 20.96
C THR A 3 -19.02 2.60 19.62
N ASN A 4 -19.02 3.79 19.03
CA ASN A 4 -19.56 4.04 17.70
C ASN A 4 -18.56 3.49 16.65
N SER A 5 -18.68 2.20 16.32
CA SER A 5 -17.95 1.61 15.18
C SER A 5 -18.63 2.08 13.91
N ALA A 6 -18.06 3.10 13.25
CA ALA A 6 -18.51 3.53 11.94
C ALA A 6 -18.21 2.42 10.91
N SER A 7 -19.15 1.50 10.72
CA SER A 7 -19.13 0.56 9.61
C SER A 7 -19.35 1.35 8.32
N VAL A 8 -18.30 1.52 7.52
CA VAL A 8 -18.42 2.03 6.16
C VAL A 8 -19.35 1.07 5.40
N ASN A 9 -20.54 1.53 5.05
CA ASN A 9 -21.57 0.70 4.42
C ASN A 9 -21.26 0.48 2.94
N ILE A 10 -20.42 -0.51 2.63
CA ILE A 10 -19.96 -0.84 1.27
C ILE A 10 -21.07 -1.52 0.43
N ARG A 11 -22.17 -1.97 1.04
CA ARG A 11 -23.23 -2.74 0.34
C ARG A 11 -23.96 -1.97 -0.77
N GLY A 12 -23.91 -0.64 -0.80
CA GLY A 12 -24.60 0.19 -1.81
C GLY A 12 -23.92 0.28 -3.19
N TYR A 13 -22.78 -0.37 -3.41
CA TYR A 13 -21.95 -0.16 -4.60
C TYR A 13 -21.98 -1.29 -5.65
N ARG A 14 -22.77 -2.36 -5.45
CA ARG A 14 -22.70 -3.57 -6.28
C ARG A 14 -23.42 -3.54 -7.63
N ASP A 15 -24.31 -2.57 -7.91
CA ASP A 15 -25.17 -2.58 -9.11
C ASP A 15 -25.01 -1.34 -10.01
N ARG A 16 -23.79 -0.88 -10.30
CA ARG A 16 -23.60 0.29 -11.18
C ARG A 16 -22.92 -0.07 -12.49
N ASP A 17 -23.60 0.27 -13.57
CA ASP A 17 -23.21 0.09 -14.96
C ASP A 17 -21.93 0.90 -15.28
N ILE A 18 -20.80 0.20 -15.48
CA ILE A 18 -19.44 0.76 -15.74
C ILE A 18 -19.23 1.01 -17.25
N THR A 19 -20.26 0.79 -18.08
CA THR A 19 -20.12 0.75 -19.55
C THR A 19 -19.88 2.10 -20.24
N THR A 20 -20.05 3.24 -19.56
CA THR A 20 -19.81 4.57 -20.13
C THR A 20 -18.61 5.24 -19.45
N GLY A 21 -17.40 5.00 -19.95
CA GLY A 21 -16.13 5.52 -19.44
C GLY A 21 -15.92 7.05 -19.54
N ALA A 22 -16.97 7.85 -19.34
CA ALA A 22 -16.89 9.30 -19.27
C ALA A 22 -17.75 9.84 -18.12
N GLY A 23 -17.10 10.45 -17.11
CA GLY A 23 -17.76 11.42 -16.22
C GLY A 23 -18.13 10.96 -14.81
N ARG A 24 -17.76 9.75 -14.35
CA ARG A 24 -17.93 9.36 -12.93
C ARG A 24 -16.59 9.05 -12.27
N PRO A 25 -16.30 9.63 -11.09
CA PRO A 25 -15.09 9.33 -10.37
C PRO A 25 -15.02 7.84 -10.00
N ALA A 26 -13.80 7.31 -9.99
CA ALA A 26 -13.49 5.96 -9.53
C ALA A 26 -14.12 5.65 -8.15
N LEU A 27 -14.54 4.41 -7.91
CA LEU A 27 -15.10 3.99 -6.62
C LEU A 27 -14.10 4.19 -5.48
N LEU A 28 -12.83 3.87 -5.73
CA LEU A 28 -11.74 4.05 -4.78
C LEU A 28 -11.59 5.53 -4.41
N PHE A 29 -11.64 6.43 -5.40
CA PHE A 29 -11.62 7.88 -5.16
C PHE A 29 -12.79 8.32 -4.29
N SER A 30 -14.00 7.90 -4.63
CA SER A 30 -15.21 8.30 -3.90
C SER A 30 -15.19 7.84 -2.44
N ALA A 31 -14.73 6.62 -2.18
CA ALA A 31 -14.63 6.07 -0.83
C ALA A 31 -13.54 6.77 0.00
N VAL A 32 -12.33 6.92 -0.57
CA VAL A 32 -11.20 7.54 0.13
C VAL A 32 -11.46 9.02 0.41
N THR A 33 -11.95 9.77 -0.59
CA THR A 33 -12.23 11.21 -0.39
C THR A 33 -13.39 11.46 0.56
N THR A 34 -14.38 10.56 0.63
CA THR A 34 -15.42 10.61 1.66
C THR A 34 -14.80 10.50 3.06
N ALA A 35 -13.91 9.52 3.29
CA ALA A 35 -13.23 9.37 4.58
C ALA A 35 -12.37 10.61 4.92
N MET A 36 -11.65 11.14 3.93
CA MET A 36 -10.83 12.34 4.10
C MET A 36 -11.67 13.58 4.48
N ARG A 37 -12.84 13.77 3.85
CA ARG A 37 -13.77 14.86 4.17
C ARG A 37 -14.36 14.76 5.59
N MET A 38 -14.47 13.56 6.15
CA MET A 38 -14.91 13.38 7.55
C MET A 38 -13.85 13.81 8.57
N ARG A 39 -12.58 13.91 8.14
CA ARG A 39 -11.42 14.28 8.95
C ARG A 39 -10.53 15.28 8.21
N PRO A 40 -11.05 16.47 7.85
CA PRO A 40 -10.37 17.39 6.94
C PRO A 40 -9.05 17.94 7.52
N HIS A 41 -8.89 17.90 8.85
CA HIS A 41 -7.72 18.42 9.57
C HIS A 41 -6.64 17.36 9.84
N ALA A 42 -6.88 16.07 9.54
CA ALA A 42 -5.84 15.06 9.62
C ALA A 42 -4.73 15.39 8.61
N THR A 43 -3.49 15.07 8.96
CA THR A 43 -2.32 15.55 8.22
C THR A 43 -1.56 14.43 7.53
N VAL A 44 -0.94 14.78 6.41
CA VAL A 44 0.14 14.02 5.79
C VAL A 44 1.36 14.93 5.75
N SER A 45 2.44 14.53 6.42
CA SER A 45 3.65 15.34 6.54
C SER A 45 4.89 14.62 6.05
N ALA A 46 5.82 15.35 5.45
CA ALA A 46 7.19 14.92 5.14
C ALA A 46 8.16 16.07 5.39
N ALA A 47 9.06 15.91 6.37
CA ALA A 47 10.04 16.91 6.79
C ALA A 47 9.46 18.32 6.99
N GLN A 48 9.49 19.17 5.95
CA GLN A 48 9.02 20.56 5.97
C GLN A 48 7.70 20.78 5.19
N ASP A 49 7.14 19.74 4.59
CA ASP A 49 5.86 19.79 3.87
C ASP A 49 4.79 19.11 4.72
N THR A 50 3.75 19.84 5.10
CA THR A 50 2.60 19.30 5.82
C THR A 50 1.34 19.75 5.11
N ARG A 51 0.51 18.78 4.74
CA ARG A 51 -0.78 19.01 4.10
C ARG A 51 -1.87 18.39 4.95
N THR A 52 -2.95 19.12 5.17
CA THR A 52 -4.16 18.52 5.69
C THR A 52 -4.85 17.69 4.60
N PHE A 53 -5.77 16.82 4.99
CA PHE A 53 -6.62 16.11 4.04
C PHE A 53 -7.42 17.09 3.18
N ALA A 54 -7.87 18.23 3.72
CA ALA A 54 -8.51 19.27 2.93
C ALA A 54 -7.57 19.87 1.86
N ASP A 55 -6.32 20.16 2.21
CA ASP A 55 -5.33 20.69 1.27
C ASP A 55 -5.06 19.69 0.13
N LEU A 56 -4.85 18.42 0.47
CA LEU A 56 -4.64 17.36 -0.52
C LEU A 56 -5.84 17.22 -1.48
N LEU A 57 -7.06 17.36 -0.98
CA LEU A 57 -8.27 17.35 -1.81
C LEU A 57 -8.39 18.61 -2.67
N GLY A 58 -7.93 19.77 -2.19
CA GLY A 58 -7.85 21.00 -2.98
C GLY A 58 -6.91 20.85 -4.18
N GLU A 59 -5.77 20.19 -3.99
CA GLU A 59 -4.78 19.95 -5.06
C GLU A 59 -5.27 19.00 -6.16
N VAL A 60 -6.28 18.16 -5.88
CA VAL A 60 -6.80 17.16 -6.84
C VAL A 60 -7.30 17.84 -8.11
N ALA A 61 -8.03 18.97 -7.99
CA ALA A 61 -8.60 19.66 -9.14
C ALA A 61 -7.50 20.24 -10.05
N ASP A 62 -6.53 20.92 -9.45
CA ASP A 62 -5.41 21.52 -10.18
C ASP A 62 -4.56 20.47 -10.88
N LYS A 63 -4.23 19.37 -10.20
CA LYS A 63 -3.50 18.25 -10.80
C LYS A 63 -4.30 17.58 -11.91
N SER A 64 -5.62 17.44 -11.74
CA SER A 64 -6.49 16.85 -12.76
C SER A 64 -6.48 17.67 -14.04
N ALA A 65 -6.58 19.01 -13.94
CA ALA A 65 -6.50 19.92 -15.08
C ALA A 65 -5.12 19.87 -15.76
N ARG A 66 -4.03 19.73 -15.00
CA ARG A 66 -2.70 19.55 -15.58
C ARG A 66 -2.58 18.21 -16.32
N PHE A 67 -3.21 17.15 -15.82
CA PHE A 67 -3.23 15.87 -16.54
C PHE A 67 -3.96 15.93 -17.88
N ASP A 68 -4.98 16.78 -18.05
CA ASP A 68 -5.66 16.98 -19.36
C ASP A 68 -4.69 17.44 -20.47
N THR A 69 -3.60 18.10 -20.09
CA THR A 69 -2.60 18.59 -21.04
C THR A 69 -1.60 17.50 -21.49
N VAL A 70 -1.53 16.39 -20.75
CA VAL A 70 -0.61 15.26 -21.02
C VAL A 70 -1.35 14.03 -21.53
N LEU A 71 -2.50 13.72 -20.93
CA LEU A 71 -3.26 12.49 -21.13
C LEU A 71 -4.34 12.72 -22.19
N ARG A 72 -4.26 11.97 -23.28
CA ARG A 72 -5.15 12.14 -24.46
C ARG A 72 -6.22 11.07 -24.58
N ARG A 73 -6.07 9.97 -23.85
CA ARG A 73 -6.94 8.80 -23.94
C ARG A 73 -7.85 8.74 -22.72
N PRO A 74 -9.12 8.31 -22.89
CA PRO A 74 -9.93 7.94 -21.74
C PRO A 74 -9.28 6.76 -21.02
N ARG A 75 -9.32 6.79 -19.68
CA ARG A 75 -8.78 5.73 -18.83
C ARG A 75 -7.30 5.48 -19.15
N SER A 76 -6.52 6.55 -19.15
CA SER A 76 -5.07 6.54 -19.38
C SER A 76 -4.37 5.76 -18.26
N ARG A 77 -3.31 5.05 -18.61
CA ARG A 77 -2.46 4.29 -17.69
C ARG A 77 -1.25 5.14 -17.33
N VAL A 78 -1.10 5.48 -16.05
CA VAL A 78 -0.06 6.43 -15.62
C VAL A 78 0.84 5.76 -14.59
N LEU A 79 2.11 5.56 -14.96
CA LEU A 79 3.11 5.03 -14.04
C LEU A 79 3.49 6.11 -13.03
N VAL A 80 3.20 5.88 -11.76
CA VAL A 80 3.53 6.78 -10.66
C VAL A 80 4.79 6.26 -9.96
N ALA A 81 5.94 6.78 -10.38
CA ALA A 81 7.27 6.43 -9.87
C ALA A 81 7.78 7.55 -8.95
N LEU A 82 7.07 7.76 -7.84
CA LEU A 82 7.33 8.81 -6.87
C LEU A 82 7.76 8.24 -5.51
N GLY A 83 8.65 8.95 -4.82
CA GLY A 83 8.97 8.67 -3.43
C GLY A 83 7.83 9.04 -2.47
N ASN A 84 8.01 8.77 -1.18
CA ASN A 84 7.05 9.17 -0.16
C ASN A 84 7.10 10.69 0.03
N TYR A 85 5.98 11.37 -0.21
CA TYR A 85 5.72 12.77 0.17
C TYR A 85 4.21 13.05 0.07
N PRO A 86 3.67 14.11 0.70
CA PRO A 86 2.22 14.37 0.70
C PRO A 86 1.61 14.43 -0.70
N GLY A 87 2.28 15.10 -1.65
CA GLY A 87 1.79 15.24 -3.03
C GLY A 87 1.70 13.92 -3.81
N TYR A 88 2.32 12.82 -3.36
CA TYR A 88 2.08 11.48 -3.91
C TYR A 88 0.59 11.14 -3.88
N LEU A 89 -0.08 11.44 -2.76
CA LEU A 89 -1.48 11.09 -2.56
C LEU A 89 -2.42 11.94 -3.42
N SER A 90 -2.20 13.25 -3.50
CA SER A 90 -2.99 14.12 -4.37
C SER A 90 -2.80 13.79 -5.85
N THR A 91 -1.61 13.31 -6.26
CA THR A 91 -1.36 12.79 -7.61
C THR A 91 -2.18 11.54 -7.92
N VAL A 92 -2.17 10.53 -7.04
CA VAL A 92 -2.96 9.30 -7.22
C VAL A 92 -4.46 9.61 -7.23
N LEU A 93 -4.92 10.47 -6.31
CA LEU A 93 -6.33 10.89 -6.24
C LEU A 93 -6.77 11.67 -7.49
N ALA A 94 -5.92 12.53 -8.06
CA ALA A 94 -6.21 13.25 -9.30
C ALA A 94 -6.40 12.30 -10.49
N LEU A 95 -5.57 11.27 -10.62
CA LEU A 95 -5.74 10.24 -11.66
C LEU A 95 -7.06 9.48 -11.48
N LEU A 96 -7.34 9.03 -10.26
CA LEU A 96 -8.59 8.32 -9.96
C LEU A 96 -9.84 9.21 -10.16
N ALA A 97 -9.75 10.52 -9.85
CA ALA A 97 -10.84 11.47 -10.07
C ALA A 97 -11.23 11.58 -11.56
N ARG A 98 -10.22 11.47 -12.45
CA ARG A 98 -10.38 11.48 -13.91
C ARG A 98 -10.85 10.14 -14.48
N GLY A 99 -10.86 9.07 -13.67
CA GLY A 99 -11.08 7.71 -14.14
C GLY A 99 -9.87 7.10 -14.86
N ASP A 100 -8.69 7.71 -14.71
CA ASP A 100 -7.42 7.15 -15.16
C ASP A 100 -6.91 6.10 -14.17
N VAL A 101 -6.01 5.22 -14.63
CA VAL A 101 -5.48 4.09 -13.85
C VAL A 101 -4.05 4.42 -13.40
N PRO A 102 -3.85 4.84 -12.13
CA PRO A 102 -2.52 4.92 -11.56
C PRO A 102 -1.88 3.53 -11.45
N ILE A 103 -0.65 3.41 -11.91
CA ILE A 103 0.20 2.24 -11.80
C ILE A 103 1.34 2.58 -10.83
N LEU A 104 1.26 2.12 -9.59
CA LEU A 104 2.24 2.52 -8.56
C LEU A 104 3.54 1.73 -8.72
N ALA A 105 4.67 2.44 -8.76
CA ALA A 105 5.98 1.82 -8.95
C ALA A 105 7.04 2.40 -8.01
N ASN A 106 8.06 1.59 -7.75
CA ASN A 106 9.23 2.04 -7.01
C ASN A 106 9.97 3.12 -7.83
N PRO A 107 10.25 4.32 -7.30
CA PRO A 107 11.02 5.34 -8.00
C PRO A 107 12.46 4.89 -8.31
N ALA A 108 12.98 3.89 -7.60
CA ALA A 108 14.29 3.28 -7.85
C ALA A 108 14.27 2.21 -8.95
N LEU A 109 13.16 2.04 -9.67
CA LEU A 109 13.09 1.07 -10.77
C LEU A 109 14.11 1.43 -11.87
N PRO A 110 14.93 0.48 -12.33
CA PRO A 110 15.87 0.74 -13.42
C PRO A 110 15.15 1.18 -14.70
N LEU A 111 15.75 2.10 -15.45
CA LEU A 111 15.16 2.65 -16.68
C LEU A 111 14.79 1.57 -17.70
N ALA A 112 15.59 0.51 -17.82
CA ALA A 112 15.30 -0.61 -18.72
C ALA A 112 14.00 -1.35 -18.32
N ALA A 113 13.81 -1.60 -17.02
CA ALA A 113 12.59 -2.22 -16.51
C ALA A 113 11.38 -1.28 -16.64
N MET A 114 11.58 0.03 -16.48
CA MET A 114 10.54 1.02 -16.73
C MET A 114 10.09 1.03 -18.19
N ARG A 115 11.04 1.00 -19.15
CA ARG A 115 10.73 0.91 -20.59
C ARG A 115 9.96 -0.36 -20.93
N GLN A 116 10.41 -1.50 -20.40
CA GLN A 116 9.71 -2.77 -20.58
C GLN A 116 8.26 -2.70 -20.07
N LEU A 117 8.02 -2.12 -18.88
CA LEU A 117 6.66 -1.93 -18.38
C LEU A 117 5.84 -0.97 -19.24
N ILE A 118 6.46 0.10 -19.77
CA ILE A 118 5.77 1.03 -20.67
C ILE A 118 5.25 0.31 -21.90
N ASP A 119 6.10 -0.51 -22.53
CA ASP A 119 5.77 -1.26 -23.74
C ASP A 119 4.74 -2.36 -23.43
N GLU A 120 5.02 -3.21 -22.44
CA GLU A 120 4.19 -4.38 -22.13
C GLU A 120 2.84 -4.02 -21.53
N CYS A 121 2.73 -2.91 -20.78
CA CYS A 121 1.47 -2.49 -20.15
C CYS A 121 0.75 -1.38 -20.93
N GLY A 122 1.34 -0.88 -22.01
CA GLY A 122 0.80 0.26 -22.77
C GLY A 122 0.59 1.50 -21.91
N ILE A 123 1.63 1.91 -21.18
CA ILE A 123 1.60 3.06 -20.25
C ILE A 123 1.59 4.36 -21.06
N ASP A 124 0.62 5.23 -20.81
CA ASP A 124 0.40 6.48 -21.56
C ASP A 124 1.26 7.65 -21.04
N ALA A 125 1.59 7.64 -19.74
CA ALA A 125 2.45 8.66 -19.13
C ALA A 125 3.20 8.13 -17.89
N VAL A 126 4.29 8.80 -17.55
CA VAL A 126 5.06 8.57 -16.33
C VAL A 126 5.04 9.83 -15.47
N VAL A 127 4.83 9.65 -14.17
CA VAL A 127 5.01 10.69 -13.15
C VAL A 127 6.22 10.33 -12.30
N ALA A 128 7.21 11.21 -12.25
CA ALA A 128 8.46 10.99 -11.53
C ALA A 128 8.98 12.28 -10.87
N SER A 129 9.94 12.14 -9.96
CA SER A 129 10.65 13.25 -9.33
C SER A 129 11.89 13.69 -10.11
N GLY A 130 12.18 14.99 -10.06
CA GLY A 130 13.33 15.60 -10.75
C GLY A 130 12.94 16.14 -12.13
N GLN A 131 13.64 17.20 -12.58
CA GLN A 131 13.30 17.85 -13.86
C GLN A 131 13.64 16.94 -15.04
N ALA A 132 12.59 16.35 -15.59
CA ALA A 132 12.56 15.74 -16.90
C ALA A 132 11.50 16.47 -17.74
N SER A 133 11.73 16.51 -19.06
CA SER A 133 10.80 17.03 -20.07
C SER A 133 9.35 16.63 -19.78
N GLY A 134 8.47 17.59 -19.51
CA GLY A 134 7.09 17.31 -19.15
C GLY A 134 6.39 18.47 -18.47
N ILE A 135 5.19 18.21 -17.96
CA ILE A 135 4.34 19.20 -17.30
C ILE A 135 4.48 19.03 -15.80
N ARG A 136 4.89 20.10 -15.13
CA ARG A 136 5.06 20.13 -13.67
C ARG A 136 3.70 19.96 -12.99
N LEU A 137 3.56 18.98 -12.11
CA LEU A 137 2.34 18.78 -11.32
C LEU A 137 2.40 19.53 -9.99
N ASP A 138 3.54 19.45 -9.30
CA ASP A 138 3.85 20.18 -8.07
C ASP A 138 5.36 20.47 -8.00
N GLU A 139 5.87 20.89 -6.84
CA GLU A 139 7.29 21.21 -6.68
C GLU A 139 8.24 20.00 -6.81
N ARG A 140 7.72 18.78 -6.61
CA ARG A 140 8.52 17.54 -6.56
C ARG A 140 8.21 16.57 -7.71
N SER A 141 7.18 16.81 -8.52
CA SER A 141 6.74 15.86 -9.55
C SER A 141 6.39 16.48 -10.91
N TRP A 142 6.71 15.72 -11.95
CA TRP A 142 6.46 16.04 -13.36
C TRP A 142 5.76 14.86 -14.04
N ALA A 143 4.82 15.17 -14.93
CA ALA A 143 4.16 14.21 -15.80
C ALA A 143 4.72 14.30 -17.22
N GLN A 144 5.13 13.17 -17.77
CA GLN A 144 5.64 13.04 -19.13
C GLN A 144 4.85 11.98 -19.89
N ARG A 145 4.36 12.32 -21.08
CA ARG A 145 3.71 11.37 -21.97
C ARG A 145 4.76 10.40 -22.55
N THR A 146 4.39 9.13 -22.69
CA THR A 146 5.19 8.14 -23.41
C THR A 146 4.94 8.23 -24.92
N GLU A 147 5.78 7.56 -25.71
CA GLU A 147 5.64 7.50 -27.17
C GLU A 147 4.73 6.34 -27.64
N ILE A 148 3.98 5.72 -26.74
CA ILE A 148 3.14 4.56 -27.04
C ILE A 148 1.80 5.00 -27.64
N ASP A 149 1.69 4.92 -28.96
CA ASP A 149 0.45 5.20 -29.69
C ASP A 149 -0.24 3.96 -30.28
N GLY A 150 0.25 2.74 -29.96
CA GLY A 150 -0.24 1.46 -30.48
C GLY A 150 -1.30 0.74 -29.64
N GLU A 151 -1.54 -0.53 -29.99
CA GLU A 151 -2.38 -1.47 -29.25
C GLU A 151 -1.83 -1.69 -27.83
N ARG A 152 -2.72 -1.85 -26.85
CA ARG A 152 -2.38 -2.05 -25.44
C ARG A 152 -3.16 -3.23 -24.88
N PRO A 153 -2.58 -4.04 -23.97
CA PRO A 153 -3.32 -5.16 -23.36
C PRO A 153 -4.61 -4.65 -22.72
N ALA A 154 -5.71 -5.40 -22.82
CA ALA A 154 -6.98 -4.98 -22.23
C ALA A 154 -6.88 -4.97 -20.70
N LEU A 155 -7.29 -3.87 -20.07
CA LEU A 155 -7.49 -3.83 -18.61
C LEU A 155 -8.73 -4.65 -18.28
N HIS A 156 -8.73 -5.29 -17.11
CA HIS A 156 -9.96 -5.80 -16.57
C HIS A 156 -10.97 -4.65 -16.34
N ARG A 157 -12.26 -4.91 -16.58
CA ARG A 157 -13.31 -3.87 -16.55
C ARG A 157 -13.37 -3.12 -15.22
N ASP A 158 -13.09 -3.82 -14.12
CA ASP A 158 -13.18 -3.31 -12.75
C ASP A 158 -11.87 -2.69 -12.23
N THR A 159 -10.81 -2.61 -13.06
CA THR A 159 -9.50 -2.09 -12.64
C THR A 159 -9.54 -0.59 -12.41
N GLU A 160 -9.16 -0.17 -11.21
CA GLU A 160 -9.01 1.25 -10.86
C GLU A 160 -7.58 1.63 -10.49
N LEU A 161 -6.79 0.65 -10.07
CA LEU A 161 -5.41 0.85 -9.62
C LEU A 161 -4.59 -0.35 -10.06
N CYS A 162 -3.35 -0.09 -10.46
CA CYS A 162 -2.37 -1.16 -10.58
C CYS A 162 -1.15 -0.92 -9.69
N ARG A 163 -0.41 -1.99 -9.43
CA ARG A 163 0.89 -1.91 -8.75
C ARG A 163 1.92 -2.76 -9.47
N VAL A 164 3.12 -2.22 -9.58
CA VAL A 164 4.27 -2.94 -10.10
C VAL A 164 4.83 -3.85 -9.00
N ALA A 165 4.98 -5.13 -9.28
CA ALA A 165 5.62 -6.10 -8.40
C ALA A 165 6.48 -7.08 -9.19
N SER A 166 7.14 -7.98 -8.46
CA SER A 166 7.86 -9.12 -9.03
C SER A 166 6.98 -10.35 -8.91
N ALA A 167 6.70 -11.00 -10.04
CA ALA A 167 6.01 -12.28 -10.06
C ALA A 167 6.90 -13.42 -9.53
N PRO A 168 6.36 -14.62 -9.28
CA PRO A 168 7.14 -15.82 -8.94
C PRO A 168 8.24 -16.13 -9.97
N SER A 169 8.00 -15.87 -11.26
CA SER A 169 9.00 -15.96 -12.33
C SER A 169 10.15 -14.95 -12.23
N ARG A 170 10.09 -14.02 -11.27
CA ARG A 170 10.97 -12.85 -11.10
C ARG A 170 10.85 -11.79 -12.19
N ARG A 171 9.86 -11.91 -13.08
CA ARG A 171 9.53 -10.86 -14.04
C ARG A 171 8.77 -9.74 -13.34
N MET A 172 8.95 -8.52 -13.83
CA MET A 172 8.13 -7.39 -13.40
C MET A 172 6.73 -7.54 -13.98
N VAL A 173 5.72 -7.45 -13.12
CA VAL A 173 4.31 -7.54 -13.50
C VAL A 173 3.53 -6.34 -12.98
N CYS A 174 2.48 -5.98 -13.70
CA CYS A 174 1.53 -4.94 -13.33
C CYS A 174 0.26 -5.61 -12.78
N LEU A 175 0.14 -5.69 -11.45
CA LEU A 175 -1.04 -6.26 -10.78
C LEU A 175 -2.22 -5.30 -10.88
N GLU A 176 -3.33 -5.78 -11.40
CA GLU A 176 -4.58 -5.04 -11.46
C GLU A 176 -5.39 -5.20 -10.17
N TYR A 177 -5.96 -4.12 -9.65
CA TYR A 177 -6.88 -4.15 -8.51
C TYR A 177 -8.17 -3.40 -8.82
N SER A 178 -9.27 -4.02 -8.40
CA SER A 178 -10.53 -3.31 -8.23
C SER A 178 -10.52 -2.46 -6.96
N ALA A 179 -11.32 -1.39 -6.95
CA ALA A 179 -11.54 -0.60 -5.74
C ALA A 179 -12.01 -1.44 -4.55
N THR A 180 -12.88 -2.42 -4.82
CA THR A 180 -13.42 -3.31 -3.79
C THR A 180 -12.29 -4.11 -3.13
N ALA A 181 -11.34 -4.64 -3.90
CA ALA A 181 -10.20 -5.37 -3.35
C ALA A 181 -9.34 -4.49 -2.44
N VAL A 182 -9.02 -3.27 -2.91
CA VAL A 182 -8.23 -2.28 -2.15
C VAL A 182 -8.93 -1.87 -0.86
N LEU A 183 -10.23 -1.54 -0.92
CA LEU A 183 -11.01 -1.10 0.24
C LEU A 183 -11.23 -2.22 1.25
N ASN A 184 -11.41 -3.46 0.80
CA ASN A 184 -11.50 -4.63 1.69
C ASN A 184 -10.17 -4.83 2.43
N ALA A 185 -9.03 -4.71 1.74
CA ALA A 185 -7.71 -4.83 2.37
C ALA A 185 -7.53 -3.76 3.46
N ALA A 186 -7.82 -2.50 3.12
CA ALA A 186 -7.72 -1.38 4.04
C ALA A 186 -8.63 -1.54 5.25
N THR A 187 -9.90 -1.88 5.05
CA THR A 187 -10.88 -2.02 6.14
C THR A 187 -10.55 -3.20 7.05
N ALA A 188 -10.15 -4.34 6.49
CA ALA A 188 -9.72 -5.50 7.27
C ALA A 188 -8.49 -5.17 8.12
N TRP A 189 -7.52 -4.44 7.55
CA TRP A 189 -6.34 -3.99 8.28
C TRP A 189 -6.66 -2.97 9.36
N VAL A 190 -7.50 -1.96 9.09
CA VAL A 190 -7.95 -0.99 10.10
C VAL A 190 -8.61 -1.69 11.29
N GLY A 191 -9.47 -2.68 11.02
CA GLY A 191 -10.11 -3.49 12.07
C GLY A 191 -9.12 -4.28 12.92
N ALA A 192 -8.14 -4.94 12.28
CA ALA A 192 -7.14 -5.76 12.98
C ALA A 192 -6.12 -4.93 13.77
N SER A 193 -5.58 -3.87 13.17
CA SER A 193 -4.60 -2.95 13.79
C SER A 193 -5.24 -2.01 14.81
N LYS A 194 -6.58 -1.92 14.81
CA LYS A 194 -7.36 -0.94 15.56
C LYS A 194 -6.84 0.48 15.30
N LEU A 195 -6.52 0.79 14.05
CA LEU A 195 -6.09 2.12 13.62
C LEU A 195 -7.24 3.12 13.81
N ARG A 196 -6.95 4.30 14.35
CA ARG A 196 -7.91 5.32 14.75
C ARG A 196 -7.43 6.69 14.31
N GLU A 197 -8.35 7.64 14.19
CA GLU A 197 -8.04 9.05 13.90
C GLU A 197 -7.07 9.71 14.88
N SER A 198 -6.97 9.22 16.11
CA SER A 198 -6.02 9.72 17.11
C SER A 198 -4.58 9.21 16.90
N ASP A 199 -4.36 8.33 15.94
CA ASP A 199 -3.04 7.79 15.67
C ASP A 199 -2.21 8.74 14.83
N ARG A 200 -0.92 8.75 15.16
CA ARG A 200 0.13 9.36 14.35
C ARG A 200 1.03 8.25 13.83
N VAL A 201 0.89 7.95 12.54
CA VAL A 201 1.55 6.84 11.86
C VAL A 201 2.86 7.32 11.25
N LEU A 202 3.99 6.86 11.79
CA LEU A 202 5.28 7.05 11.15
C LEU A 202 5.54 5.90 10.16
N CYS A 203 5.55 6.21 8.87
CA CYS A 203 5.64 5.22 7.79
C CYS A 203 6.95 5.35 7.01
N PHE A 204 7.87 4.41 7.25
CA PHE A 204 9.09 4.26 6.44
C PHE A 204 8.92 3.29 5.26
N ALA A 205 7.77 2.63 5.14
CA ALA A 205 7.47 1.81 3.98
C ALA A 205 7.07 2.68 2.78
N GLY A 206 7.50 2.30 1.57
CA GLY A 206 7.14 3.01 0.34
C GLY A 206 5.64 2.92 0.06
N LEU A 207 4.98 4.05 -0.24
CA LEU A 207 3.54 4.09 -0.55
C LEU A 207 3.16 3.36 -1.86
N PHE A 208 4.14 3.07 -2.71
CA PHE A 208 4.01 2.25 -3.91
C PHE A 208 4.08 0.74 -3.62
N GLY A 209 4.78 0.36 -2.55
CA GLY A 209 5.11 -1.02 -2.21
C GLY A 209 3.98 -1.71 -1.47
N ARG A 210 4.01 -3.04 -1.45
CA ARG A 210 2.94 -3.88 -0.87
C ARG A 210 2.57 -3.45 0.53
N PHE A 211 3.61 -3.33 1.33
CA PHE A 211 3.47 -3.16 2.74
C PHE A 211 2.97 -1.76 3.07
N GLY A 212 3.63 -0.71 2.55
CA GLY A 212 3.20 0.68 2.75
C GLY A 212 1.81 0.96 2.18
N PHE A 213 1.51 0.49 0.96
CA PHE A 213 0.23 0.72 0.32
C PHE A 213 -0.96 0.18 1.13
N HIS A 214 -0.90 -1.10 1.55
CA HIS A 214 -2.01 -1.73 2.25
C HIS A 214 -2.07 -1.35 3.73
N THR A 215 -0.93 -1.20 4.41
CA THR A 215 -0.92 -0.99 5.87
C THR A 215 -0.89 0.47 6.28
N ALA A 216 -0.40 1.37 5.41
CA ALA A 216 -0.20 2.78 5.71
C ALA A 216 -0.94 3.74 4.76
N THR A 217 -1.08 3.47 3.46
CA THR A 217 -1.72 4.44 2.56
C THR A 217 -3.23 4.46 2.72
N VAL A 218 -3.94 3.50 2.12
CA VAL A 218 -5.41 3.54 2.07
C VAL A 218 -6.00 3.34 3.47
N ALA A 219 -5.41 2.45 4.27
CA ALA A 219 -5.85 2.21 5.65
C ALA A 219 -5.81 3.48 6.51
N ASN A 220 -4.76 4.29 6.39
CA ASN A 220 -4.63 5.52 7.19
C ASN A 220 -5.63 6.59 6.75
N LEU A 221 -5.81 6.77 5.44
CA LEU A 221 -6.81 7.70 4.90
C LEU A 221 -8.23 7.31 5.32
N VAL A 222 -8.55 6.02 5.30
CA VAL A 222 -9.85 5.49 5.76
C VAL A 222 -10.03 5.65 7.26
N ALA A 223 -8.98 5.43 8.06
CA ALA A 223 -9.01 5.59 9.51
C ALA A 223 -9.05 7.06 9.97
N GLY A 224 -8.68 8.01 9.09
CA GLY A 224 -8.63 9.43 9.42
C GLY A 224 -7.45 9.83 10.31
N ALA A 225 -6.38 9.05 10.28
CA ALA A 225 -5.19 9.23 11.13
C ALA A 225 -4.15 10.15 10.48
N ASP A 226 -3.24 10.70 11.29
CA ASP A 226 -2.08 11.45 10.80
C ASP A 226 -1.04 10.49 10.19
N LEU A 227 -0.49 10.85 9.03
CA LEU A 227 0.57 10.10 8.35
C LEU A 227 1.85 10.94 8.25
N VAL A 228 2.92 10.43 8.82
CA VAL A 228 4.26 11.02 8.71
C VAL A 228 5.11 10.16 7.79
N LEU A 229 5.70 10.82 6.79
CA LEU A 229 6.48 10.25 5.70
C LEU A 229 7.90 10.82 5.74
N PRO A 230 8.85 10.12 6.38
CA PRO A 230 10.25 10.56 6.44
C PRO A 230 10.88 10.74 5.06
N ASP A 231 11.55 11.89 4.86
CA ASP A 231 12.35 12.16 3.68
C ASP A 231 13.70 11.41 3.79
N SER A 232 13.85 10.31 3.04
CA SER A 232 15.13 9.62 2.75
C SER A 232 15.94 8.99 3.92
N THR A 233 16.82 8.05 3.54
CA THR A 233 17.80 7.27 4.33
C THR A 233 17.30 6.54 5.59
N HIS A 234 17.49 5.22 5.60
CA HIS A 234 17.20 4.36 6.75
C HIS A 234 18.37 4.35 7.76
N ALA A 235 19.07 5.49 7.91
CA ALA A 235 20.17 5.62 8.86
C ALA A 235 19.62 5.78 10.29
N SER A 236 20.25 5.15 11.28
CA SER A 236 19.79 5.16 12.68
C SER A 236 19.51 6.57 13.20
N GLY A 237 20.44 7.52 13.00
CA GLY A 237 20.27 8.89 13.46
C GLY A 237 19.08 9.62 12.84
N ASN A 238 18.74 9.33 11.57
CA ASN A 238 17.56 9.91 10.93
C ASN A 238 16.26 9.31 11.50
N ILE A 239 16.26 7.99 11.72
CA ILE A 239 15.11 7.29 12.32
C ILE A 239 14.86 7.82 13.74
N HIS A 240 15.91 7.95 14.55
CA HIS A 240 15.85 8.49 15.91
C HIS A 240 15.33 9.93 15.94
N ARG A 241 15.80 10.79 15.01
CA ARG A 241 15.30 12.16 14.87
C ARG A 241 13.79 12.18 14.61
N HIS A 242 13.30 11.38 13.66
CA HIS A 242 11.87 11.32 13.38
C HIS A 242 11.06 10.75 14.54
N LEU A 243 11.55 9.72 15.24
CA LEU A 243 10.89 9.19 16.42
C LEU A 243 10.72 10.26 17.51
N ALA A 244 11.79 11.00 17.81
CA ALA A 244 11.76 12.05 18.82
C ALA A 244 10.86 13.23 18.41
N ALA A 245 11.00 13.73 17.18
CA ALA A 245 10.24 14.87 16.69
C ALA A 245 8.73 14.58 16.57
N GLU A 246 8.38 13.38 16.13
CA GLU A 246 7.00 13.05 15.77
C GLU A 246 6.24 12.32 16.87
N SER A 247 6.94 11.68 17.82
CA SER A 247 6.34 10.93 18.92
C SER A 247 5.19 10.00 18.47
N PRO A 248 5.42 9.11 17.49
CA PRO A 248 4.36 8.35 16.83
C PRO A 248 3.67 7.36 17.77
N THR A 249 2.41 7.04 17.48
CA THR A 249 1.69 5.95 18.15
C THR A 249 1.77 4.65 17.37
N VAL A 250 1.98 4.73 16.05
CA VAL A 250 2.12 3.58 15.16
C VAL A 250 3.39 3.74 14.32
N LEU A 251 4.18 2.68 14.23
CA LEU A 251 5.37 2.61 13.37
C LEU A 251 5.16 1.52 12.32
N ILE A 252 5.22 1.89 11.05
CA ILE A 252 5.15 0.97 9.91
C ILE A 252 6.48 1.06 9.16
N ALA A 253 7.24 -0.03 9.13
CA ALA A 253 8.57 0.02 8.55
C ALA A 253 9.04 -1.32 7.95
N GLU A 254 9.92 -1.21 6.95
CA GLU A 254 10.60 -2.37 6.36
C GLU A 254 11.69 -2.92 7.31
N PRO A 255 12.12 -4.19 7.17
CA PRO A 255 13.06 -4.83 8.08
C PRO A 255 14.36 -4.05 8.32
N ALA A 256 14.90 -3.41 7.28
CA ALA A 256 16.13 -2.61 7.37
C ALA A 256 16.01 -1.42 8.33
N VAL A 257 14.82 -0.79 8.41
CA VAL A 257 14.55 0.33 9.31
C VAL A 257 14.53 -0.16 10.75
N TYR A 258 13.88 -1.30 11.00
CA TYR A 258 13.90 -1.92 12.33
C TYR A 258 15.32 -2.26 12.74
N GLN A 259 16.11 -2.90 11.88
CA GLN A 259 17.51 -3.22 12.15
C GLN A 259 18.35 -1.97 12.47
N ALA A 260 18.19 -0.90 11.70
CA ALA A 260 18.89 0.37 11.94
C ALA A 260 18.44 1.06 13.22
N MET A 261 17.14 1.04 13.53
CA MET A 261 16.55 1.65 14.73
C MET A 261 17.14 1.10 16.04
N VAL A 262 17.56 -0.18 16.04
CA VAL A 262 18.02 -0.92 17.23
C VAL A 262 19.51 -1.21 17.27
N GLN A 263 20.30 -0.40 16.56
CA GLN A 263 21.75 -0.34 16.75
C GLN A 263 22.07 0.21 18.15
N GLY A 264 22.91 -0.46 18.93
CA GLY A 264 23.21 -0.10 20.34
C GLY A 264 22.29 -0.78 21.36
N THR A 265 22.47 -0.47 22.65
CA THR A 265 21.63 -0.97 23.76
C THR A 265 20.48 -0.02 24.09
N ARG A 266 19.56 -0.46 24.96
CA ARG A 266 18.43 0.37 25.39
C ARG A 266 18.88 1.57 26.23
N GLU A 267 19.95 1.38 27.02
CA GLU A 267 20.54 2.37 27.92
C GLU A 267 21.29 3.47 27.16
N GLU A 268 21.78 3.16 25.95
CA GLU A 268 22.48 4.09 25.07
C GLU A 268 21.53 5.00 24.27
N LEU A 269 20.22 4.74 24.29
CA LEU A 269 19.26 5.54 23.54
C LEU A 269 19.07 6.93 24.17
N PRO A 270 19.03 8.01 23.36
CA PRO A 270 18.62 9.33 23.84
C PRO A 270 17.24 9.27 24.52
N ALA A 271 17.07 10.05 25.58
CA ALA A 271 15.89 9.97 26.46
C ALA A 271 14.57 10.20 25.69
N GLU A 272 14.58 11.15 24.76
CA GLU A 272 13.48 11.48 23.86
C GLU A 272 13.13 10.34 22.90
N VAL A 273 14.14 9.64 22.37
CA VAL A 273 13.94 8.47 21.50
C VAL A 273 13.36 7.31 22.31
N ALA A 274 13.90 7.05 23.50
CA ALA A 274 13.39 6.04 24.40
C ALA A 274 11.94 6.31 24.82
N ALA A 275 11.58 7.58 25.06
CA ALA A 275 10.21 8.00 25.36
C ALA A 275 9.27 7.79 24.15
N ALA A 276 9.68 8.19 22.94
CA ALA A 276 8.92 7.97 21.73
C ALA A 276 8.67 6.47 21.46
N LEU A 277 9.69 5.62 21.62
CA LEU A 277 9.53 4.17 21.47
C LEU A 277 8.50 3.62 22.47
N ARG A 278 8.52 4.02 23.75
CA ARG A 278 7.51 3.56 24.73
C ARG A 278 6.07 3.94 24.36
N ARG A 279 5.89 5.04 23.63
CA ARG A 279 4.56 5.54 23.21
C ARG A 279 3.98 4.77 22.02
N ILE A 280 4.83 4.13 21.21
CA ILE A 280 4.36 3.34 20.07
C ILE A 280 3.58 2.12 20.57
N ARG A 281 2.27 2.13 20.32
CA ARG A 281 1.35 1.04 20.66
C ARG A 281 1.36 -0.09 19.63
N LEU A 282 1.78 0.22 18.39
CA LEU A 282 1.77 -0.74 17.29
C LEU A 282 3.02 -0.55 16.41
N ARG A 283 3.80 -1.62 16.28
CA ARG A 283 4.94 -1.72 15.36
C ARG A 283 4.58 -2.74 14.31
N VAL A 284 4.69 -2.41 13.04
CA VAL A 284 4.30 -3.30 11.95
C VAL A 284 5.48 -3.52 11.03
N ALA A 285 5.78 -4.80 10.78
CA ALA A 285 6.76 -5.23 9.78
C ALA A 285 6.13 -6.26 8.82
N PRO A 286 6.65 -6.43 7.59
CA PRO A 286 6.26 -7.53 6.73
C PRO A 286 6.79 -8.87 7.26
N HIS A 287 6.18 -9.98 6.81
CA HIS A 287 6.60 -11.36 7.14
C HIS A 287 8.04 -11.74 6.73
N SER A 288 8.72 -10.91 5.93
CA SER A 288 10.12 -11.10 5.57
C SER A 288 11.11 -10.63 6.65
N VAL A 289 10.64 -10.07 7.76
CA VAL A 289 11.50 -9.67 8.88
C VAL A 289 12.16 -10.90 9.52
N ALA A 290 13.49 -10.84 9.72
CA ALA A 290 14.23 -11.93 10.35
C ALA A 290 13.97 -11.99 11.87
N ALA A 291 13.90 -13.20 12.43
CA ALA A 291 13.66 -13.42 13.87
C ALA A 291 14.66 -12.67 14.77
N ALA A 292 15.94 -12.65 14.40
CA ALA A 292 16.96 -11.92 15.16
C ALA A 292 16.67 -10.41 15.24
N VAL A 293 16.07 -9.82 14.19
CA VAL A 293 15.65 -8.41 14.19
C VAL A 293 14.45 -8.22 15.12
N THR A 294 13.46 -9.11 15.08
CA THR A 294 12.27 -9.00 15.94
C THR A 294 12.61 -9.17 17.41
N GLU A 295 13.48 -10.13 17.76
CA GLU A 295 14.02 -10.34 19.11
C GLU A 295 14.76 -9.09 19.63
N ARG A 296 15.63 -8.51 18.79
CA ARG A 296 16.37 -7.29 19.16
C ARG A 296 15.43 -6.10 19.36
N VAL A 297 14.44 -5.92 18.48
CA VAL A 297 13.44 -4.85 18.62
C VAL A 297 12.58 -5.04 19.86
N ARG A 298 12.21 -6.28 20.19
CA ARG A 298 11.48 -6.59 21.42
C ARG A 298 12.25 -6.15 22.66
N ALA A 299 13.55 -6.45 22.73
CA ALA A 299 14.39 -6.10 23.87
C ALA A 299 14.50 -4.57 24.08
N ILE A 300 14.55 -3.80 22.99
CA ILE A 300 14.81 -2.35 23.06
C ILE A 300 13.52 -1.53 23.09
N SER A 301 12.56 -1.84 22.22
CA SER A 301 11.41 -1.00 21.91
C SER A 301 10.07 -1.66 22.26
N GLY A 302 9.98 -2.99 22.12
CA GLY A 302 8.74 -3.74 22.31
C GLY A 302 8.40 -4.62 21.10
N PRO A 303 7.36 -5.47 21.21
CA PRO A 303 7.07 -6.49 20.20
C PRO A 303 6.64 -5.89 18.86
N ILE A 304 6.95 -6.60 17.78
CA ILE A 304 6.52 -6.30 16.42
C ILE A 304 5.27 -7.12 16.07
N THR A 305 4.28 -6.48 15.44
CA THR A 305 3.20 -7.15 14.73
C THR A 305 3.66 -7.45 13.30
N ILE A 306 3.74 -8.72 12.96
CA ILE A 306 4.11 -9.19 11.63
C ILE A 306 2.85 -9.23 10.76
N CYS A 307 2.87 -8.53 9.64
CA CYS A 307 1.81 -8.58 8.62
C CYS A 307 2.18 -9.60 7.53
N TYR A 308 1.33 -10.59 7.34
CA TYR A 308 1.46 -11.62 6.31
C TYR A 308 0.59 -11.27 5.12
N GLY A 309 1.10 -11.52 3.91
CA GLY A 309 0.39 -11.24 2.67
C GLY A 309 1.34 -11.12 1.48
N LEU A 310 0.78 -11.30 0.30
CA LEU A 310 1.45 -11.10 -0.98
C LEU A 310 0.87 -9.90 -1.72
N ASP A 311 1.48 -9.54 -2.84
CA ASP A 311 0.95 -8.45 -3.67
C ASP A 311 -0.41 -8.88 -4.20
N GLU A 312 -0.53 -10.12 -4.64
CA GLU A 312 -1.75 -10.70 -5.20
C GLU A 312 -2.87 -10.78 -4.18
N THR A 313 -2.60 -11.15 -2.93
CA THR A 313 -3.65 -11.41 -1.94
C THR A 313 -4.00 -10.20 -1.09
N GLY A 314 -3.18 -9.15 -1.13
CA GLY A 314 -3.15 -8.15 -0.06
C GLY A 314 -2.77 -8.78 1.29
N PRO A 315 -3.04 -8.09 2.42
CA PRO A 315 -2.79 -8.64 3.74
C PRO A 315 -3.77 -9.78 4.04
N VAL A 316 -3.25 -10.88 4.60
CA VAL A 316 -4.03 -12.13 4.86
C VAL A 316 -4.14 -12.43 6.35
N ALA A 317 -3.07 -12.19 7.09
CA ALA A 317 -2.98 -12.50 8.51
C ALA A 317 -2.04 -11.52 9.19
N TYR A 318 -2.13 -11.46 10.52
CA TYR A 318 -1.20 -10.71 11.34
C TYR A 318 -0.83 -11.53 12.56
N GLY A 319 0.43 -11.46 12.99
CA GLY A 319 0.89 -12.16 14.17
C GLY A 319 1.60 -11.22 15.12
N PHE A 320 1.41 -11.41 16.42
CA PHE A 320 2.33 -10.83 17.37
C PHE A 320 3.59 -11.67 17.36
N ASP A 321 4.75 -11.03 17.22
CA ASP A 321 5.98 -11.66 17.64
C ASP A 321 5.81 -11.95 19.14
N ALA A 322 5.55 -13.20 19.49
CA ALA A 322 5.56 -13.76 20.83
C ALA A 322 6.51 -14.96 20.81
N ALA A 323 7.20 -15.24 21.91
CA ALA A 323 8.15 -16.35 22.01
C ALA A 323 7.49 -17.72 21.67
N GLU A 324 6.16 -17.79 21.69
CA GLU A 324 5.36 -18.92 21.26
C GLU A 324 4.54 -18.52 20.02
N ARG A 325 4.66 -19.29 18.93
CA ARG A 325 4.01 -19.07 17.60
C ARG A 325 2.48 -19.23 17.61
N THR A 326 1.82 -19.02 18.74
CA THR A 326 0.38 -19.22 18.99
C THR A 326 -0.47 -17.96 18.72
N GLY A 327 0.13 -16.87 18.21
CA GLY A 327 -0.51 -15.55 18.08
C GLY A 327 -0.76 -15.01 16.66
N VAL A 328 -0.86 -15.86 15.62
CA VAL A 328 -1.13 -15.43 14.23
C VAL A 328 -2.63 -15.51 13.92
N HIS A 329 -3.27 -14.37 13.63
CA HIS A 329 -4.71 -14.31 13.36
C HIS A 329 -4.98 -13.96 11.90
N LEU A 330 -5.95 -14.64 11.29
CA LEU A 330 -6.46 -14.27 9.97
C LEU A 330 -7.16 -12.90 10.03
N LEU A 331 -7.02 -12.13 8.96
CA LEU A 331 -7.82 -10.93 8.78
C LEU A 331 -9.28 -11.30 8.47
N SER A 332 -10.19 -10.37 8.81
CA SER A 332 -11.63 -10.58 8.59
C SER A 332 -11.92 -10.89 7.11
N GLY A 333 -12.64 -11.99 6.88
CA GLY A 333 -13.00 -12.44 5.53
C GLY A 333 -11.91 -13.19 4.77
N VAL A 334 -10.78 -13.51 5.42
CA VAL A 334 -9.74 -14.36 4.87
C VAL A 334 -9.93 -15.80 5.36
N ARG A 335 -9.78 -16.76 4.45
CA ARG A 335 -9.64 -18.19 4.77
C ARG A 335 -8.36 -18.70 4.13
N VAL A 336 -7.65 -19.56 4.85
CA VAL A 336 -6.42 -20.19 4.37
C VAL A 336 -6.54 -21.68 4.60
N ARG A 337 -6.17 -22.49 3.58
CA ARG A 337 -6.13 -23.95 3.66
C ARG A 337 -4.79 -24.48 3.16
N ALA A 338 -4.36 -25.60 3.72
CA ALA A 338 -3.17 -26.29 3.28
C ALA A 338 -3.52 -26.98 1.97
N HIS A 339 -2.66 -26.84 0.98
CA HIS A 339 -2.80 -27.51 -0.29
C HIS A 339 -1.45 -28.12 -0.66
N SER A 340 -1.47 -29.37 -1.12
CA SER A 340 -0.28 -30.02 -1.63
C SER A 340 -0.55 -30.58 -3.01
N ALA A 341 0.39 -30.31 -3.91
CA ALA A 341 0.38 -30.78 -5.28
C ALA A 341 1.82 -31.09 -5.68
N ASP A 342 2.04 -32.26 -6.29
CA ASP A 342 3.35 -32.69 -6.81
C ASP A 342 4.50 -32.64 -5.78
N GLY A 343 4.22 -32.93 -4.51
CA GLY A 343 5.19 -32.90 -3.42
C GLY A 343 5.51 -31.50 -2.88
N GLU A 344 4.95 -30.44 -3.48
CA GLU A 344 5.08 -29.06 -3.02
C GLU A 344 3.94 -28.71 -2.05
N GLN A 345 4.22 -27.77 -1.13
CA GLN A 345 3.25 -27.26 -0.16
C GLN A 345 2.87 -25.82 -0.50
N TYR A 346 1.57 -25.55 -0.47
CA TYR A 346 0.96 -24.26 -0.76
C TYR A 346 -0.04 -23.90 0.35
N ALA A 347 -0.19 -22.60 0.57
CA ALA A 347 -1.38 -22.05 1.18
C ALA A 347 -2.37 -21.68 0.05
N GLN A 348 -3.58 -22.25 0.10
CA GLN A 348 -4.71 -21.81 -0.70
C GLN A 348 -5.42 -20.68 0.06
N VAL A 349 -5.34 -19.45 -0.47
CA VAL A 349 -5.82 -18.23 0.17
C VAL A 349 -7.08 -17.75 -0.52
N HIS A 350 -8.17 -17.71 0.23
CA HIS A 350 -9.43 -17.09 -0.19
C HIS A 350 -9.58 -15.74 0.51
N THR A 351 -9.62 -14.66 -0.25
CA THR A 351 -9.70 -13.29 0.28
C THR A 351 -10.48 -12.38 -0.67
N LYS A 352 -11.18 -11.39 -0.09
CA LYS A 352 -11.86 -10.34 -0.86
C LYS A 352 -10.93 -9.20 -1.30
N SER A 353 -9.64 -9.31 -0.97
CA SER A 353 -8.58 -8.37 -1.30
C SER A 353 -7.72 -8.82 -2.48
N LEU A 354 -8.11 -9.92 -3.14
CA LEU A 354 -7.36 -10.51 -4.23
C LEU A 354 -7.25 -9.53 -5.42
N ALA A 355 -6.04 -9.40 -5.96
CA ALA A 355 -5.78 -8.76 -7.24
C ALA A 355 -6.57 -9.46 -8.35
N THR A 356 -6.88 -8.73 -9.41
CA THR A 356 -7.71 -9.26 -10.48
C THR A 356 -6.91 -10.11 -11.45
N THR A 357 -5.74 -9.65 -11.87
CA THR A 357 -4.81 -10.38 -12.75
C THR A 357 -3.46 -9.65 -12.83
N TYR A 358 -2.51 -10.17 -13.60
CA TYR A 358 -1.35 -9.43 -14.09
C TYR A 358 -1.64 -8.89 -15.49
N LEU A 359 -1.64 -7.56 -15.68
CA LEU A 359 -1.97 -6.93 -16.96
C LEU A 359 -1.08 -7.40 -18.12
N ASN A 360 0.22 -7.55 -17.86
CA ASN A 360 1.23 -7.99 -18.83
C ASN A 360 1.54 -9.49 -18.77
N ASP A 361 0.87 -10.27 -17.91
CA ASP A 361 0.92 -11.75 -17.93
C ASP A 361 -0.30 -12.41 -17.27
N PRO A 362 -1.50 -12.32 -17.85
CA PRO A 362 -2.67 -12.92 -17.23
C PRO A 362 -2.50 -14.42 -16.99
N SER A 363 -1.77 -15.10 -17.89
CA SER A 363 -1.53 -16.54 -17.81
C SER A 363 -0.76 -16.96 -16.56
N GLU A 364 0.22 -16.16 -16.11
CA GLU A 364 0.99 -16.46 -14.89
C GLU A 364 0.15 -16.30 -13.63
N PHE A 365 -0.75 -15.31 -13.61
CA PHE A 365 -1.69 -15.13 -12.52
C PHE A 365 -2.67 -16.31 -12.45
N ASP A 366 -3.26 -16.69 -13.59
CA ASP A 366 -4.26 -17.74 -13.69
C ASP A 366 -3.73 -19.11 -13.26
N ARG A 367 -2.45 -19.41 -13.53
CA ARG A 367 -1.78 -20.63 -13.04
C ARG A 367 -1.74 -20.74 -11.52
N SER A 368 -1.84 -19.61 -10.82
CA SER A 368 -1.85 -19.54 -9.36
C SER A 368 -3.26 -19.55 -8.78
N LEU A 369 -4.31 -19.60 -9.61
CA LEU A 369 -5.70 -19.67 -9.15
C LEU A 369 -6.19 -21.12 -9.13
N THR A 370 -7.00 -21.42 -8.11
CA THR A 370 -7.77 -22.65 -8.02
C THR A 370 -9.17 -22.46 -8.63
N GLY A 371 -9.87 -23.56 -8.92
CA GLY A 371 -11.20 -23.51 -9.53
C GLY A 371 -12.28 -22.78 -8.71
N ASP A 372 -12.04 -22.54 -7.40
CA ASP A 372 -12.94 -21.76 -6.54
C ASP A 372 -12.55 -20.27 -6.42
N GLY A 373 -11.55 -19.82 -7.19
CA GLY A 373 -11.05 -18.46 -7.20
C GLY A 373 -10.08 -18.13 -6.07
N SER A 374 -9.61 -19.11 -5.30
CA SER A 374 -8.57 -18.90 -4.29
C SER A 374 -7.17 -18.92 -4.91
N TYR A 375 -6.24 -18.17 -4.32
CA TYR A 375 -4.86 -18.04 -4.79
C TYR A 375 -3.91 -19.02 -4.09
N LEU A 376 -3.06 -19.72 -4.83
CA LEU A 376 -2.05 -20.65 -4.33
C LEU A 376 -0.73 -19.93 -4.10
N SER A 377 -0.18 -20.08 -2.90
CA SER A 377 1.08 -19.44 -2.52
C SER A 377 2.00 -20.37 -1.76
N ARG A 378 3.22 -20.56 -2.27
CA ARG A 378 4.30 -21.25 -1.53
C ARG A 378 4.81 -20.38 -0.37
N SER A 379 4.91 -19.07 -0.59
CA SER A 379 5.44 -18.12 0.41
C SER A 379 4.58 -18.05 1.68
N LEU A 380 3.29 -18.40 1.58
CA LEU A 380 2.37 -18.44 2.71
C LEU A 380 2.16 -19.85 3.28
N ALA A 381 2.77 -20.89 2.69
CA ALA A 381 2.65 -22.28 3.18
C ALA A 381 3.24 -22.46 4.59
N GLY A 382 4.17 -21.60 5.00
CA GLY A 382 4.78 -21.59 6.33
C GLY A 382 3.92 -20.98 7.44
N LEU A 383 2.68 -20.56 7.17
CA LEU A 383 1.75 -20.11 8.20
C LEU A 383 1.45 -21.26 9.19
N PRO A 384 1.24 -20.98 10.50
CA PRO A 384 1.01 -22.03 11.49
C PRO A 384 -0.19 -22.92 11.11
N ALA A 385 -0.06 -24.24 11.29
CA ALA A 385 -1.07 -25.21 10.86
C ALA A 385 -2.49 -24.93 11.42
N TRP A 386 -2.60 -24.36 12.62
CA TRP A 386 -3.89 -24.00 13.22
C TRP A 386 -4.58 -22.82 12.54
N VAL A 387 -3.81 -21.89 11.94
CA VAL A 387 -4.33 -20.79 11.10
C VAL A 387 -4.89 -21.36 9.79
N VAL A 388 -4.29 -22.44 9.33
CA VAL A 388 -4.62 -23.12 8.07
C VAL A 388 -5.77 -24.13 8.25
N ALA A 389 -6.05 -24.56 9.49
CA ALA A 389 -7.15 -25.48 9.83
C ALA A 389 -8.45 -24.76 10.25
N ALA A 390 -8.40 -23.46 10.54
CA ALA A 390 -9.55 -22.68 11.05
C ALA A 390 -10.48 -22.12 9.94
N GLY A 391 -10.37 -22.58 8.69
CA GLY A 391 -10.94 -21.93 7.48
C GLY A 391 -11.95 -22.71 6.65
#